data_AF-A0A2V7VPP7-F1
#
_entry.id   AF-A0A2V7VPP7-F1
#
_cell.length_a   1.000
_cell.length_b   1.000
_cell.length_c   1.000
_cell.angle_alpha   90.00
_cell.angle_beta   90.00
_cell.angle_gamma   90.00
#
_symmetry.space_group_name_H-M   'P 1'
#
loop_
_entity.id
_entity.type
_entity.pdbx_description
1 polymer ?
#
loop_
_entity_poly.entity_id
_entity_poly.type
_entity_poly.pdbx_seq_one_letter_code
_entity_poly.pdbx_strand_id
1 'polypeptide(L)'
;MDVPGTLNSVVIATNQPVQPDDIAANLDLPLASYPGALADIVATAGEAPPRLIEPHYPIYTDDLAPVERLVDSIIYGYATEAGR
;
A
#
# COMPACT_ATOMS: atom_id res chain seq x y z
N MET A 1 0.63 -7.75 -0.31
CA MET A 1 1.10 -9.05 0.21
C MET A 1 1.23 -8.92 1.71
N ASP A 2 0.51 -9.75 2.45
CA ASP A 2 0.59 -9.76 3.91
C ASP A 2 1.75 -10.67 4.33
N VAL A 3 2.61 -10.22 5.26
CA VAL A 3 3.78 -10.99 5.70
C VAL A 3 3.40 -11.73 6.99
N PRO A 4 3.33 -13.08 6.98
CA PRO A 4 2.86 -13.86 8.12
C PRO A 4 3.65 -13.56 9.40
N GLY A 5 2.93 -13.36 10.50
CA GLY A 5 3.53 -13.09 11.81
C GLY A 5 4.02 -11.64 12.01
N THR A 6 3.70 -10.75 11.07
CA THR A 6 3.96 -9.31 11.21
C THR A 6 2.66 -8.52 11.09
N LEU A 7 2.68 -7.26 11.52
CA LEU A 7 1.59 -6.31 11.30
C LEU A 7 1.82 -5.46 10.04
N ASN A 8 2.74 -5.87 9.17
CA ASN A 8 3.16 -5.09 8.01
C ASN A 8 2.55 -5.66 6.74
N SER A 9 1.93 -4.77 5.95
CA SER A 9 1.45 -5.09 4.61
C SER A 9 2.37 -4.46 3.56
N VAL A 10 2.80 -5.25 2.57
CA VAL A 10 3.53 -4.74 1.41
C VAL A 10 2.53 -4.40 0.31
N VAL A 11 2.52 -3.13 -0.11
CA VAL A 11 1.75 -2.65 -1.26
C VAL A 11 2.67 -2.61 -2.47
N ILE A 12 2.25 -3.23 -3.58
CA ILE A 12 2.95 -3.19 -4.86
C ILE A 12 2.05 -2.42 -5.82
N ALA A 13 2.56 -1.32 -6.37
CA ALA A 13 1.85 -0.48 -7.33
C ALA A 13 2.81 -0.02 -8.43
N THR A 14 2.26 0.34 -9.59
CA THR A 14 3.02 0.99 -10.67
C THR A 14 3.18 2.47 -10.37
N ASN A 15 4.28 3.06 -10.85
CA ASN A 15 4.51 4.51 -10.81
C ASN A 15 3.80 5.25 -11.95
N GLN A 16 3.15 4.52 -12.88
CA GLN A 16 2.36 5.10 -13.95
C GLN A 16 0.92 5.32 -13.50
N PRO A 17 0.21 6.33 -14.03
CA PRO A 17 -1.23 6.45 -13.84
C PRO A 17 -1.94 5.15 -14.25
N VAL A 18 -2.89 4.69 -13.43
CA VAL A 18 -3.71 3.50 -13.70
C VAL A 18 -5.16 3.93 -13.86
N GLN A 19 -5.80 3.47 -14.92
CA GLN A 19 -7.23 3.61 -15.15
C GLN A 19 -7.96 2.29 -14.82
N PRO A 20 -9.25 2.33 -14.48
CA PRO A 20 -10.05 1.12 -14.24
C PRO A 20 -10.00 0.12 -15.40
N ASP A 21 -10.01 0.62 -16.64
CA ASP A 21 -9.97 -0.19 -17.85
C ASP A 21 -8.65 -0.97 -17.98
N ASP A 22 -7.54 -0.43 -17.46
CA ASP A 22 -6.25 -1.13 -17.45
C ASP A 22 -6.30 -2.37 -16.55
N ILE A 23 -7.02 -2.27 -15.42
CA ILE A 23 -7.21 -3.40 -14.50
C ILE A 23 -8.12 -4.45 -15.14
N ALA A 24 -9.23 -4.03 -15.76
CA ALA A 24 -10.13 -4.94 -16.44
C ALA A 24 -9.41 -5.72 -17.56
N ALA A 25 -8.64 -5.02 -18.40
CA ALA A 25 -7.87 -5.65 -19.47
C ALA A 25 -6.84 -6.67 -18.95
N ASN A 26 -6.23 -6.41 -17.79
CA ASN A 26 -5.34 -7.37 -17.15
C ASN A 26 -6.12 -8.59 -16.63
N LEU A 27 -7.25 -8.40 -15.94
CA LEU A 27 -8.04 -9.51 -15.39
C LEU A 27 -8.59 -10.47 -16.48
N ASP A 28 -8.74 -10.00 -17.72
CA ASP A 28 -9.15 -10.83 -18.86
C ASP A 28 -8.02 -11.71 -19.44
N LEU A 29 -6.77 -11.50 -19.02
CA LEU A 29 -5.65 -12.33 -19.47
C LEU A 29 -5.70 -13.72 -18.84
N PRO A 30 -5.28 -14.79 -19.56
CA PRO A 30 -5.21 -16.13 -18.97
C PRO A 30 -4.30 -16.14 -17.73
N LEU A 31 -4.72 -16.83 -16.66
CA LEU A 31 -3.95 -16.94 -15.41
C LEU A 31 -2.50 -17.40 -15.62
N ALA A 32 -2.26 -18.26 -16.61
CA ALA A 32 -0.92 -18.72 -16.98
C ALA A 32 0.03 -17.63 -17.49
N SER A 33 -0.49 -16.44 -17.82
CA SER A 33 0.28 -15.26 -18.24
C SER A 33 0.93 -14.56 -17.05
N TYR A 34 0.53 -14.89 -15.82
CA TYR A 34 1.01 -14.26 -14.60
C TYR A 34 2.09 -15.10 -13.91
N PRO A 35 3.14 -14.46 -13.35
CA PRO A 35 4.04 -15.10 -12.41
C PRO A 35 3.23 -15.71 -11.25
N GLY A 36 3.67 -16.86 -10.73
CA GLY A 36 2.88 -17.62 -9.74
C GLY A 36 2.42 -16.82 -8.52
N ALA A 37 3.23 -15.89 -8.01
CA ALA A 37 2.86 -15.03 -6.88
C ALA A 37 1.73 -14.02 -7.18
N LEU A 38 1.47 -13.72 -8.47
CA LEU A 38 0.40 -12.84 -8.91
C LEU A 38 -0.85 -13.61 -9.35
N ALA A 39 -0.73 -14.89 -9.71
CA ALA A 39 -1.85 -15.70 -10.17
C ALA A 39 -2.96 -15.81 -9.10
N ASP A 40 -2.60 -16.01 -7.84
CA ASP A 40 -3.56 -16.07 -6.72
C ASP A 40 -4.27 -14.73 -6.49
N ILE A 41 -3.55 -13.62 -6.67
CA ILE A 41 -4.09 -12.26 -6.57
C ILE A 41 -5.09 -12.01 -7.71
N VAL A 42 -4.73 -12.38 -8.93
CA VAL A 42 -5.60 -12.24 -10.12
C VAL A 42 -6.84 -13.12 -10.00
N ALA A 43 -6.70 -14.36 -9.54
CA ALA A 43 -7.84 -15.25 -9.30
C ALA A 43 -8.82 -14.66 -8.29
N THR A 44 -8.31 -14.15 -7.16
CA THR A 44 -9.12 -13.49 -6.13
C THR A 44 -9.81 -12.23 -6.68
N ALA A 45 -9.10 -11.42 -7.46
CA ALA A 45 -9.65 -10.22 -8.09
C ALA A 45 -10.68 -10.55 -9.18
N GLY A 46 -10.58 -11.71 -9.84
CA GLY A 46 -11.58 -12.17 -10.80
C GLY A 46 -12.93 -12.53 -10.15
N GLU A 47 -12.90 -13.09 -8.94
CA GLU A 47 -14.12 -13.39 -8.17
C GLU A 47 -14.72 -12.14 -7.52
N ALA A 48 -13.86 -11.22 -7.05
CA ALA A 48 -14.24 -9.98 -6.41
C ALA A 48 -13.48 -8.79 -7.03
N PRO A 49 -14.00 -8.22 -8.14
CA PRO A 49 -13.30 -7.16 -8.86
C PRO A 49 -13.08 -5.92 -7.97
N PRO A 50 -11.89 -5.30 -8.05
CA PRO A 50 -11.57 -4.11 -7.29
C PRO A 50 -12.51 -2.97 -7.67
N ARG A 51 -12.86 -2.15 -6.69
CA ARG A 51 -13.75 -1.00 -6.86
C ARG A 51 -12.96 0.27 -6.60
N LEU A 52 -13.26 1.33 -7.35
CA LEU A 52 -12.76 2.65 -6.99
C LEU A 52 -13.37 3.04 -5.65
N ILE A 53 -12.51 3.45 -4.73
CA ILE A 53 -12.88 3.98 -3.42
C ILE A 53 -12.38 5.41 -3.36
N GLU A 54 -13.27 6.34 -2.97
CA GLU A 54 -12.82 7.68 -2.63
C GLU A 54 -11.97 7.62 -1.35
N PRO A 55 -10.89 8.41 -1.26
CA PRO A 55 -10.09 8.47 -0.05
C PRO A 55 -10.97 8.85 1.16
N HIS A 56 -11.14 7.93 2.10
CA HIS A 56 -11.94 8.16 3.30
C HIS A 56 -11.24 9.06 4.33
N TYR A 57 -9.93 9.28 4.18
CA TYR A 57 -9.08 10.05 5.07
C TYR A 57 -8.07 10.88 4.29
N PRO A 58 -7.46 11.91 4.91
CA PRO A 58 -6.34 12.62 4.32
C PRO A 58 -5.22 11.65 3.94
N ILE A 59 -4.75 11.73 2.70
CA ILE A 59 -3.58 11.00 2.24
C ILE A 59 -2.36 11.79 2.71
N TYR A 60 -1.63 11.22 3.68
CA TYR A 60 -0.34 11.74 4.08
C TYR A 60 0.73 11.01 3.27
N THR A 61 1.63 11.77 2.64
CA THR A 61 2.96 11.25 2.28
C THR A 61 3.74 10.99 3.57
N ASP A 62 4.77 10.15 3.52
CA ASP A 62 5.53 9.72 4.72
C ASP A 62 5.91 10.91 5.62
N ASP A 63 6.51 11.95 5.03
CA ASP A 63 6.89 13.21 5.72
C ASP A 63 5.73 13.96 6.42
N LEU A 64 4.49 13.70 6.00
CA LEU A 64 3.30 14.36 6.52
C LEU A 64 2.54 13.46 7.51
N ALA A 65 2.97 12.21 7.69
CA ALA A 65 2.32 11.26 8.58
C ALA A 65 2.37 11.78 10.03
N PRO A 66 1.25 11.73 10.77
CA PRO A 66 1.22 12.16 12.17
C PRO A 66 2.22 11.42 13.07
N VAL A 67 2.55 10.17 12.71
CA VAL A 67 3.53 9.35 13.42
C VAL A 67 4.94 9.94 13.32
N GLU A 68 5.35 10.41 12.15
CA GLU A 68 6.68 11.02 11.99
C GLU A 68 6.82 12.28 12.84
N ARG A 69 5.80 13.14 12.86
CA ARG A 69 5.81 14.35 13.71
C ARG A 69 5.89 14.01 15.20
N LEU A 70 5.26 12.91 15.62
CA LEU A 70 5.37 12.43 17.00
C LEU A 70 6.79 11.96 17.30
N VAL A 71 7.38 11.14 16.42
CA VAL A 71 8.75 10.63 16.56
C VAL A 71 9.75 11.79 16.61
N ASP A 72 9.64 12.76 15.71
CA ASP A 72 10.47 13.97 15.70
C ASP A 72 10.39 14.73 17.02
N SER A 73 9.19 14.88 17.58
CA SER A 73 8.99 15.57 18.86
C SER A 73 9.65 14.85 20.03
N ILE A 74 9.65 13.51 20.02
CA ILE A 74 10.31 12.67 21.05
C ILE A 74 11.83 12.80 20.93
N ILE A 75 12.36 12.69 19.71
CA ILE A 75 13.80 12.81 19.45
C ILE A 75 14.29 14.20 19.85
N TYR A 76 13.56 15.25 19.45
CA TYR A 76 13.87 16.62 19.80
C TYR A 76 13.86 16.82 21.33
N GLY A 77 12.79 16.40 22.01
CA GLY A 77 12.67 16.49 23.46
C GLY A 77 13.80 15.76 24.19
N TYR A 78 14.17 14.55 23.76
CA TYR A 78 15.30 13.83 24.32
C TYR A 78 16.62 14.61 24.14
N ALA A 79 16.88 15.12 22.94
CA ALA A 79 18.10 15.86 22.63
C ALA A 79 18.21 17.18 23.41
N THR A 80 17.09 17.85 23.70
CA THR A 80 17.12 19.17 24.35
C THR A 80 16.90 19.13 25.86
N GLU A 81 16.20 18.13 26.40
CA GLU A 81 15.78 18.09 27.81
C GLU A 81 16.43 16.97 28.62
N ALA A 82 16.70 15.81 28.02
CA ALA A 82 17.25 14.64 28.74
C ALA A 82 18.79 14.55 28.70
N GLY A 83 19.46 15.43 27.95
CA GLY A 83 20.92 15.50 27.83
C GLY A 83 21.65 16.35 28.88
N ARG A 84 21.00 16.69 30.00
CA ARG A 84 21.61 17.39 31.14
C ARG A 84 21.68 16.51 32.38
#